data_AF-A0A127BCC0-F1
#
_entry.id   AF-A0A127BCC0-F1
#
_cell.length_a   1.000
_cell.length_b   1.000
_cell.length_c   1.000
_cell.angle_alpha   90.00
_cell.angle_beta   90.00
_cell.angle_gamma   90.00
#
_symmetry.space_group_name_H-M   'P 1'
#
loop_
_entity.id
_entity.type
_entity.pdbx_description
1 polymer ?
#
loop_
_entity_poly.entity_id
_entity_poly.type
_entity_poly.pdbx_seq_one_letter_code
_entity_poly.pdbx_strand_id
1 'polypeptide(L)'
;MKITIYDGADTIGGTKIHVEDGRNGVFLDFGMNFAKYSIYYEEFLRERSARGIYDIWMLNLIPKLNIYRADLIPQDLSEIVRRYPAPRVDAVLISHAHLDHVGNIALLRENIPIVASPTTLVILKALRDTSQNSHMGMELPYYSPKTPVNGNPNVLKSDRKGDYIARDMVVTEKLKHDIERFMRWRPELKLARSNRVRKIRVGQIVSVEEWDFPWEVKAYPVDHSIYGAVGYVIDGVIAYTGDFRLHGERRALTKKFIKEAKNASVLITEGTRINREDFNVSEDEVYENALGIVEEANGLVVADFSPRNFERLETFKKIAKKTGRELVITSKDAYFLHALTLAEGVNYLEGVRIYENLKADPRKWELWVFERYGELKVTPGEIRESPENYILCFSFYDMPHLLDVMPSGGVYIYSSSEAFTEEQVFSFLRLWNWLQHFGFEVYGFKVLRDGRPVFEKGLHASGHASREDLIRVIDKVDPDYIIPVHTENPEWFKGAFGSERVVILNNGESFEI
;
A
#
# COMPACT_ATOMS: atom_id res chain seq x y z
N MET A 1 -29.11 -4.66 -8.77
CA MET A 1 -27.67 -4.87 -8.50
C MET A 1 -27.51 -5.57 -7.16
N LYS A 2 -26.50 -6.43 -7.01
CA LYS A 2 -26.20 -7.16 -5.77
C LYS A 2 -24.78 -6.85 -5.30
N ILE A 3 -24.62 -6.51 -4.03
CA ILE A 3 -23.35 -6.20 -3.39
C ILE A 3 -23.05 -7.29 -2.37
N THR A 4 -21.88 -7.94 -2.47
CA THR A 4 -21.45 -9.00 -1.54
C THR A 4 -20.12 -8.62 -0.91
N ILE A 5 -20.02 -8.65 0.41
CA ILE A 5 -18.76 -8.38 1.12
C ILE A 5 -18.08 -9.72 1.39
N TYR A 6 -16.99 -10.03 0.72
CA TYR A 6 -16.26 -11.28 0.95
C TYR A 6 -15.21 -11.19 2.06
N ASP A 7 -14.71 -9.98 2.34
CA ASP A 7 -13.74 -9.71 3.40
C ASP A 7 -13.66 -8.20 3.67
N GLY A 8 -13.20 -7.82 4.87
CA GLY A 8 -13.07 -6.41 5.29
C GLY A 8 -14.37 -5.76 5.79
N ALA A 9 -15.41 -6.53 6.10
CA ALA A 9 -16.66 -6.01 6.68
C ALA A 9 -16.47 -5.43 8.10
N ASP A 10 -15.70 -6.15 8.92
CA ASP A 10 -15.54 -5.98 10.37
C ASP A 10 -14.06 -5.89 10.77
N THR A 11 -13.20 -5.56 9.81
CA THR A 11 -11.75 -5.46 9.99
C THR A 11 -11.24 -4.24 9.24
N ILE A 12 -10.23 -3.56 9.79
CA ILE A 12 -9.45 -2.57 9.04
C ILE A 12 -8.50 -3.32 8.10
N GLY A 13 -8.69 -3.14 6.80
CA GLY A 13 -7.92 -3.82 5.78
C GLY A 13 -8.51 -5.14 5.26
N GLY A 14 -8.04 -5.54 4.08
CA GLY A 14 -8.44 -6.77 3.42
C GLY A 14 -9.72 -6.69 2.62
N THR A 15 -10.19 -5.48 2.29
CA THR A 15 -11.44 -5.22 1.57
C THR A 15 -11.54 -6.06 0.29
N LYS A 16 -12.66 -6.79 0.16
CA LYS A 16 -13.03 -7.58 -1.01
C LYS A 16 -14.54 -7.46 -1.22
N ILE A 17 -14.97 -6.51 -2.01
CA ILE A 17 -16.40 -6.27 -2.27
C ILE A 17 -16.70 -6.68 -3.70
N HIS A 18 -17.72 -7.49 -3.90
CA HIS A 18 -18.15 -7.89 -5.23
C HIS A 18 -19.49 -7.24 -5.56
N VAL A 19 -19.54 -6.53 -6.67
CA VAL A 19 -20.76 -5.91 -7.21
C VAL A 19 -21.17 -6.72 -8.43
N GLU A 20 -22.41 -7.19 -8.47
CA GLU A 20 -23.00 -7.98 -9.55
C GLU A 20 -24.22 -7.29 -10.13
N ASP A 21 -24.33 -7.33 -11.46
CA ASP A 21 -25.56 -6.97 -12.17
C ASP A 21 -25.81 -7.93 -13.33
N GLY A 22 -26.85 -8.76 -13.19
CA GLY A 22 -27.19 -9.80 -14.15
C GLY A 22 -26.05 -10.80 -14.38
N ARG A 23 -25.34 -10.66 -15.50
CA ARG A 23 -24.22 -11.55 -15.89
C ARG A 23 -22.85 -10.90 -15.74
N ASN A 24 -22.80 -9.69 -15.21
CA ASN A 24 -21.60 -8.89 -15.08
C ASN A 24 -21.20 -8.78 -13.60
N GLY A 25 -19.91 -8.63 -13.32
CA GLY A 25 -19.42 -8.51 -11.96
C GLY A 25 -18.04 -7.85 -11.86
N VAL A 26 -17.80 -6.99 -10.87
CA VAL A 26 -16.46 -6.48 -10.54
C VAL A 26 -16.18 -6.62 -9.07
N PHE A 27 -14.89 -6.75 -8.76
CA PHE A 27 -14.43 -6.54 -7.40
C PHE A 27 -14.00 -5.09 -7.19
N LEU A 28 -14.40 -4.51 -6.06
CA LEU A 28 -13.81 -3.29 -5.49
C LEU A 28 -12.72 -3.74 -4.52
N ASP A 29 -11.48 -3.49 -4.90
CA ASP A 29 -10.27 -4.00 -4.26
C ASP A 29 -10.22 -5.54 -4.13
N PHE A 30 -9.03 -6.06 -3.82
CA PHE A 30 -8.87 -7.46 -3.42
C PHE A 30 -7.67 -7.61 -2.49
N GLY A 31 -7.83 -7.08 -1.29
CA GLY A 31 -6.75 -6.85 -0.34
C GLY A 31 -6.29 -8.04 0.49
N MET A 32 -5.17 -7.87 1.19
CA MET A 32 -4.71 -8.79 2.23
C MET A 32 -5.28 -8.36 3.59
N ASN A 33 -6.01 -9.24 4.28
CA ASN A 33 -6.49 -8.96 5.63
C ASN A 33 -5.37 -9.25 6.64
N PHE A 34 -4.57 -8.23 6.98
CA PHE A 34 -3.41 -8.42 7.85
C PHE A 34 -3.77 -8.98 9.23
N ALA A 35 -4.89 -8.56 9.82
CA ALA A 35 -5.36 -9.09 11.10
C ALA A 35 -5.66 -10.60 11.04
N LYS A 36 -6.27 -11.09 9.95
CA LYS A 36 -6.47 -12.54 9.75
C LYS A 36 -5.16 -13.28 9.52
N TYR A 37 -4.24 -12.69 8.74
CA TYR A 37 -2.95 -13.31 8.45
C TYR A 37 -2.08 -13.43 9.71
N SER A 38 -2.05 -12.39 10.56
CA SER A 38 -1.22 -12.36 11.79
C SER A 38 -1.66 -13.36 12.86
N ILE A 39 -2.86 -13.95 12.76
CA ILE A 39 -3.29 -15.05 13.64
C ILE A 39 -2.47 -16.33 13.36
N TYR A 40 -1.95 -16.50 12.15
CA TYR A 40 -1.27 -17.72 11.73
C TYR A 40 0.19 -17.53 11.32
N TYR A 41 0.54 -16.35 10.79
CA TYR A 41 1.83 -16.06 10.20
C TYR A 41 2.52 -14.90 10.89
N GLU A 42 3.85 -14.96 10.92
CA GLU A 42 4.75 -13.99 11.55
C GLU A 42 6.07 -13.95 10.74
N GLU A 43 6.99 -13.04 11.08
CA GLU A 43 8.27 -12.79 10.41
C GLU A 43 8.97 -14.02 9.81
N PHE A 44 9.09 -15.11 10.59
CA PHE A 44 9.73 -16.37 10.20
C PHE A 44 8.75 -17.51 9.88
N LEU A 45 7.48 -17.39 10.28
CA LEU A 45 6.44 -18.37 9.99
C LEU A 45 5.58 -17.86 8.83
N ARG A 46 5.88 -18.33 7.62
CA ARG A 46 5.25 -17.85 6.38
C ARG A 46 4.45 -18.94 5.68
N GLU A 47 3.56 -18.53 4.78
CA GLU A 47 2.84 -19.46 3.92
C GLU A 47 3.80 -20.27 3.05
N ARG A 48 3.50 -21.56 2.85
CA ARG A 48 4.33 -22.40 1.98
C ARG A 48 4.05 -22.03 0.54
N SER A 49 4.82 -21.10 -0.01
CA SER A 49 4.67 -20.63 -1.40
C SER A 49 4.75 -21.76 -2.45
N ALA A 50 5.42 -22.87 -2.13
CA ALA A 50 5.48 -24.08 -2.95
C ALA A 50 4.15 -24.87 -2.96
N ARG A 51 3.20 -24.55 -2.10
CA ARG A 51 1.85 -25.11 -2.06
C ARG A 51 0.81 -24.20 -2.72
N GLY A 52 1.25 -23.11 -3.35
CA GLY A 52 0.35 -22.15 -3.98
C GLY A 52 -0.68 -21.61 -3.00
N ILE A 53 -1.95 -21.53 -3.39
CA ILE A 53 -3.00 -21.01 -2.51
C ILE A 53 -3.44 -22.00 -1.42
N TYR A 54 -2.88 -23.21 -1.33
CA TYR A 54 -3.39 -24.26 -0.43
C TYR A 54 -3.48 -23.80 1.03
N ASP A 55 -2.41 -23.21 1.57
CA ASP A 55 -2.37 -22.86 3.00
C ASP A 55 -3.37 -21.73 3.29
N ILE A 56 -3.30 -20.64 2.52
CA ILE A 56 -4.20 -19.49 2.67
C ILE A 56 -5.67 -19.86 2.36
N TRP A 57 -5.91 -20.85 1.50
CA TRP A 57 -7.22 -21.43 1.31
C TRP A 57 -7.64 -22.16 2.57
N MET A 58 -6.89 -23.14 3.06
CA MET A 58 -7.30 -23.97 4.22
C MET A 58 -7.52 -23.14 5.50
N LEU A 59 -6.75 -22.06 5.67
CA LEU A 59 -6.85 -21.13 6.80
C LEU A 59 -7.96 -20.06 6.63
N ASN A 60 -8.73 -20.10 5.54
CA ASN A 60 -9.78 -19.12 5.23
C ASN A 60 -9.27 -17.67 5.16
N LEU A 61 -8.02 -17.48 4.72
CA LEU A 61 -7.38 -16.17 4.54
C LEU A 61 -7.75 -15.50 3.20
N ILE A 62 -8.33 -16.27 2.30
CA ILE A 62 -8.93 -15.81 1.05
C ILE A 62 -10.35 -16.38 0.92
N PRO A 63 -11.29 -15.69 0.25
CA PRO A 63 -12.65 -16.17 0.03
C PRO A 63 -12.68 -17.53 -0.68
N LYS A 64 -13.62 -18.39 -0.32
CA LYS A 64 -13.78 -19.71 -0.94
C LYS A 64 -14.50 -19.60 -2.28
N LEU A 65 -13.77 -19.16 -3.29
CA LEU A 65 -14.26 -18.88 -4.64
C LEU A 65 -13.40 -19.56 -5.69
N ASN A 66 -14.02 -19.96 -6.80
CA ASN A 66 -13.34 -20.49 -7.97
C ASN A 66 -12.98 -19.34 -8.94
N ILE A 67 -12.14 -18.42 -8.48
CA ILE A 67 -11.67 -17.24 -9.25
C ILE A 67 -10.15 -17.06 -9.23
N TYR A 68 -9.42 -18.04 -8.68
CA TYR A 68 -7.96 -18.00 -8.56
C TYR A 68 -7.27 -18.62 -9.78
N ARG A 69 -6.01 -18.25 -10.00
CA ARG A 69 -5.19 -18.78 -11.10
C ARG A 69 -5.00 -20.28 -10.96
N ALA A 70 -5.19 -21.00 -12.06
CA ALA A 70 -5.01 -22.44 -12.11
C ALA A 70 -3.58 -22.86 -11.73
N ASP A 71 -2.57 -22.06 -12.08
CA ASP A 71 -1.17 -22.37 -11.80
C ASP A 71 -0.78 -22.26 -10.31
N LEU A 72 -1.64 -21.67 -9.48
CA LEU A 72 -1.48 -21.60 -8.03
C LEU A 72 -2.27 -22.68 -7.27
N ILE A 73 -3.06 -23.51 -7.96
CA ILE A 73 -3.90 -24.54 -7.34
C ILE A 73 -3.18 -25.89 -7.45
N PRO A 74 -2.64 -26.45 -6.36
CA PRO A 74 -2.03 -27.78 -6.39
C PRO A 74 -3.08 -28.87 -6.63
N GLN A 75 -2.64 -30.04 -7.11
CA GLN A 75 -3.53 -31.11 -7.55
C GLN A 75 -4.54 -31.55 -6.48
N ASP A 76 -4.11 -31.66 -5.22
CA ASP A 76 -4.93 -32.05 -4.08
C ASP A 76 -5.94 -30.98 -3.62
N LEU A 77 -5.88 -29.77 -4.17
CA LEU A 77 -6.86 -28.71 -3.93
C LEU A 77 -7.85 -28.52 -5.10
N SER A 78 -7.48 -28.99 -6.29
CA SER A 78 -8.20 -28.71 -7.55
C SER A 78 -9.69 -29.06 -7.50
N GLU A 79 -10.03 -30.28 -7.09
CA GLU A 79 -11.41 -30.76 -6.98
C GLU A 79 -12.21 -30.05 -5.89
N ILE A 80 -11.54 -29.56 -4.83
CA ILE A 80 -12.18 -28.80 -3.78
C ILE A 80 -12.60 -27.44 -4.34
N VAL A 81 -11.67 -26.70 -4.97
CA VAL A 81 -11.93 -25.35 -5.51
C VAL A 81 -13.03 -25.39 -6.58
N ARG A 82 -13.07 -26.41 -7.43
CA ARG A 82 -14.10 -26.56 -8.48
C ARG A 82 -15.54 -26.63 -7.95
N ARG A 83 -15.74 -27.02 -6.69
CA ARG A 83 -17.07 -27.10 -6.05
C ARG A 83 -17.58 -25.77 -5.50
N TYR A 84 -16.71 -24.76 -5.40
CA TYR A 84 -17.09 -23.45 -4.87
C TYR A 84 -17.60 -22.51 -5.96
N PRO A 85 -18.40 -21.50 -5.59
CA PRO A 85 -18.96 -20.54 -6.53
C PRO A 85 -17.88 -19.87 -7.39
N ALA A 86 -18.19 -19.69 -8.67
CA ALA A 86 -17.36 -18.97 -9.63
C ALA A 86 -18.12 -17.71 -10.08
N PRO A 87 -18.24 -16.68 -9.22
CA PRO A 87 -18.89 -15.44 -9.61
C PRO A 87 -18.21 -14.83 -10.84
N ARG A 88 -18.97 -14.11 -11.66
CA ARG A 88 -18.39 -13.38 -12.79
C ARG A 88 -17.48 -12.27 -12.26
N VAL A 89 -16.29 -12.15 -12.83
CA VAL A 89 -15.37 -11.05 -12.55
C VAL A 89 -14.84 -10.51 -13.87
N ASP A 90 -15.38 -9.39 -14.30
CA ASP A 90 -15.00 -8.64 -15.48
C ASP A 90 -13.78 -7.75 -15.22
N ALA A 91 -13.60 -7.26 -13.99
CA ALA A 91 -12.39 -6.56 -13.55
C ALA A 91 -12.27 -6.47 -12.02
N VAL A 92 -11.10 -6.02 -11.55
CA VAL A 92 -10.90 -5.51 -10.19
C VAL A 92 -10.62 -4.01 -10.25
N LEU A 93 -11.47 -3.20 -9.64
CA LEU A 93 -11.29 -1.76 -9.46
C LEU A 93 -10.42 -1.52 -8.22
N ILE A 94 -9.21 -1.00 -8.41
CA ILE A 94 -8.23 -0.75 -7.35
C ILE A 94 -8.35 0.70 -6.88
N SER A 95 -8.71 0.90 -5.61
CA SER A 95 -8.75 2.24 -5.02
C SER A 95 -7.34 2.84 -4.91
N HIS A 96 -6.37 2.10 -4.36
CA HIS A 96 -5.00 2.57 -4.18
C HIS A 96 -4.01 1.41 -3.93
N ALA A 97 -2.72 1.73 -3.82
CA ALA A 97 -1.65 0.73 -3.83
C ALA A 97 -1.30 0.09 -2.48
N HIS A 98 -2.05 0.32 -1.39
CA HIS A 98 -1.78 -0.38 -0.13
C HIS A 98 -2.16 -1.87 -0.21
N LEU A 99 -1.42 -2.71 0.51
CA LEU A 99 -1.50 -4.17 0.38
C LEU A 99 -2.81 -4.75 0.94
N ASP A 100 -3.43 -4.06 1.86
CA ASP A 100 -4.77 -4.33 2.37
C ASP A 100 -5.89 -3.97 1.39
N HIS A 101 -5.54 -3.42 0.21
CA HIS A 101 -6.44 -3.22 -0.94
C HIS A 101 -6.02 -4.05 -2.16
N VAL A 102 -4.72 -4.27 -2.38
CA VAL A 102 -4.23 -4.98 -3.59
C VAL A 102 -3.61 -6.35 -3.35
N GLY A 103 -3.32 -6.69 -2.09
CA GLY A 103 -2.38 -7.73 -1.71
C GLY A 103 -2.81 -9.15 -2.04
N ASN A 104 -4.03 -9.41 -2.51
CA ASN A 104 -4.45 -10.72 -3.00
C ASN A 104 -4.83 -10.73 -4.48
N ILE A 105 -4.74 -9.59 -5.20
CA ILE A 105 -5.09 -9.50 -6.62
C ILE A 105 -4.24 -10.44 -7.48
N ALA A 106 -2.95 -10.59 -7.15
CA ALA A 106 -2.03 -11.46 -7.89
C ALA A 106 -2.44 -12.94 -7.91
N LEU A 107 -3.35 -13.36 -7.01
CA LEU A 107 -3.90 -14.71 -6.91
C LEU A 107 -5.04 -14.95 -7.91
N LEU A 108 -5.74 -13.90 -8.32
CA LEU A 108 -6.90 -13.96 -9.20
C LEU A 108 -6.50 -14.38 -10.62
N ARG A 109 -7.39 -15.11 -11.31
CA ARG A 109 -7.20 -15.59 -12.69
C ARG A 109 -6.59 -14.51 -13.59
N GLU A 110 -5.71 -14.95 -14.47
CA GLU A 110 -4.86 -14.07 -15.29
C GLU A 110 -5.63 -13.22 -16.30
N ASN A 111 -6.82 -13.67 -16.71
CA ASN A 111 -7.71 -12.99 -17.64
C ASN A 111 -8.60 -11.93 -16.95
N ILE A 112 -8.52 -11.77 -15.63
CA ILE A 112 -9.23 -10.72 -14.91
C ILE A 112 -8.35 -9.46 -14.94
N PRO A 113 -8.74 -8.40 -15.69
CA PRO A 113 -8.00 -7.15 -15.74
C PRO A 113 -8.04 -6.42 -14.40
N ILE A 114 -7.10 -5.50 -14.21
CA ILE A 114 -7.12 -4.54 -13.10
C ILE A 114 -7.40 -3.15 -13.63
N VAL A 115 -8.19 -2.38 -12.90
CA VAL A 115 -8.45 -0.97 -13.16
C VAL A 115 -7.80 -0.15 -12.08
N ALA A 116 -6.94 0.81 -12.42
CA ALA A 116 -6.21 1.60 -11.43
C ALA A 116 -5.75 2.94 -12.02
N SER A 117 -5.43 3.90 -11.16
CA SER A 117 -4.71 5.08 -11.63
C SER A 117 -3.31 4.70 -12.14
N PRO A 118 -2.76 5.42 -13.14
CA PRO A 118 -1.37 5.26 -13.57
C PRO A 118 -0.39 5.38 -12.42
N THR A 119 -0.64 6.28 -11.47
CA THR A 119 0.16 6.45 -10.25
C THR A 119 0.15 5.19 -9.38
N THR A 120 -1.02 4.58 -9.16
CA THR A 120 -1.11 3.29 -8.47
C THR A 120 -0.32 2.20 -9.21
N LEU A 121 -0.43 2.10 -10.54
CA LEU A 121 0.30 1.09 -11.31
C LEU A 121 1.82 1.23 -11.22
N VAL A 122 2.38 2.45 -11.31
CA VAL A 122 3.84 2.63 -11.19
C VAL A 122 4.34 2.32 -9.79
N ILE A 123 3.54 2.62 -8.76
CA ILE A 123 3.85 2.27 -7.37
C ILE A 123 3.91 0.76 -7.21
N LEU A 124 2.88 0.04 -7.66
CA LEU A 124 2.84 -1.42 -7.62
C LEU A 124 4.04 -2.03 -8.38
N LYS A 125 4.39 -1.46 -9.54
CA LYS A 125 5.55 -1.87 -10.32
C LYS A 125 6.86 -1.67 -9.56
N ALA A 126 7.03 -0.53 -8.89
CA ALA A 126 8.21 -0.24 -8.08
C ALA A 126 8.32 -1.16 -6.86
N LEU A 127 7.20 -1.43 -6.18
CA LEU A 127 7.13 -2.39 -5.07
C LEU A 127 7.54 -3.79 -5.54
N ARG A 128 7.05 -4.22 -6.71
CA ARG A 128 7.42 -5.51 -7.28
C ARG A 128 8.90 -5.61 -7.62
N ASP A 129 9.44 -4.62 -8.33
CA ASP A 129 10.85 -4.60 -8.77
C ASP A 129 11.81 -4.66 -7.57
N THR A 130 11.45 -4.01 -6.46
CA THR A 130 12.28 -3.92 -5.25
C THR A 130 12.02 -5.02 -4.22
N SER A 131 10.96 -5.82 -4.38
CA SER A 131 10.58 -6.87 -3.43
C SER A 131 11.62 -8.01 -3.32
N GLN A 132 11.79 -8.55 -2.11
CA GLN A 132 12.59 -9.75 -1.83
C GLN A 132 11.66 -10.91 -1.46
N ASN A 133 11.90 -12.13 -1.99
CA ASN A 133 11.19 -13.36 -1.62
C ASN A 133 9.68 -13.14 -1.42
N SER A 134 9.02 -12.69 -2.48
CA SER A 134 7.63 -12.25 -2.42
C SER A 134 6.72 -13.31 -1.82
N HIS A 135 6.10 -12.97 -0.69
CA HIS A 135 4.80 -13.50 -0.31
C HIS A 135 3.88 -13.48 -1.53
N MET A 136 2.95 -14.41 -1.63
CA MET A 136 2.14 -14.55 -2.85
C MET A 136 1.36 -13.28 -3.24
N GLY A 137 1.17 -12.36 -2.31
CA GLY A 137 0.55 -11.05 -2.54
C GLY A 137 1.41 -9.96 -3.19
N MET A 138 2.74 -10.10 -3.18
CA MET A 138 3.67 -9.08 -3.69
C MET A 138 4.03 -9.29 -5.17
N GLU A 139 3.20 -10.02 -5.93
CA GLU A 139 3.43 -10.33 -7.35
C GLU A 139 2.55 -9.51 -8.32
N LEU A 140 2.28 -8.25 -7.97
CA LEU A 140 1.53 -7.29 -8.77
C LEU A 140 2.46 -6.13 -9.17
N PRO A 141 2.48 -5.67 -10.44
CA PRO A 141 1.56 -6.02 -11.52
C PRO A 141 1.97 -7.26 -12.33
N TYR A 142 3.16 -7.80 -12.07
CA TYR A 142 3.67 -8.96 -12.81
C TYR A 142 4.18 -10.07 -11.88
N TYR A 143 3.99 -11.31 -12.33
CA TYR A 143 4.32 -12.52 -11.58
C TYR A 143 5.09 -13.53 -12.43
N SER A 144 5.68 -14.51 -11.74
CA SER A 144 6.27 -15.68 -12.39
C SER A 144 5.26 -16.82 -12.40
N PRO A 145 4.86 -17.37 -13.55
CA PRO A 145 3.99 -18.53 -13.59
C PRO A 145 4.58 -19.70 -12.80
N LYS A 146 3.72 -20.53 -12.22
CA LYS A 146 4.11 -21.73 -11.50
C LYS A 146 3.72 -22.99 -12.28
N THR A 147 4.43 -24.07 -12.02
CA THR A 147 4.15 -25.39 -12.61
C THR A 147 4.26 -26.46 -11.54
N PRO A 148 3.46 -27.54 -11.62
CA PRO A 148 3.63 -28.69 -10.75
C PRO A 148 5.03 -29.31 -10.89
N VAL A 149 5.59 -29.79 -9.79
CA VAL A 149 6.86 -30.52 -9.77
C VAL A 149 6.63 -31.92 -10.31
N ASN A 150 7.54 -32.38 -11.18
CA ASN A 150 7.46 -33.73 -11.74
C ASN A 150 7.54 -34.78 -10.62
N GLY A 151 6.64 -35.75 -10.61
CA GLY A 151 6.51 -36.76 -9.55
C GLY A 151 5.87 -36.27 -8.25
N ASN A 152 5.57 -34.97 -8.10
CA ASN A 152 4.86 -34.43 -6.94
C ASN A 152 3.96 -33.24 -7.35
N PRO A 153 2.77 -33.50 -7.92
CA PRO A 153 1.90 -32.47 -8.47
C PRO A 153 1.22 -31.59 -7.41
N ASN A 154 1.39 -31.95 -6.13
CA ASN A 154 0.97 -31.16 -4.98
C ASN A 154 1.95 -30.02 -4.67
N VAL A 155 3.15 -30.06 -5.24
CA VAL A 155 4.18 -29.03 -5.05
C VAL A 155 4.34 -28.25 -6.35
N LEU A 156 4.37 -26.93 -6.22
CA LEU A 156 4.50 -25.97 -7.30
C LEU A 156 5.87 -25.31 -7.26
N LYS A 157 6.45 -25.06 -8.44
CA LYS A 157 7.68 -24.31 -8.61
C LYS A 157 7.48 -23.16 -9.59
N SER A 158 8.08 -22.00 -9.29
CA SER A 158 8.08 -20.88 -10.22
C SER A 158 8.92 -21.21 -11.46
N ASP A 159 8.42 -20.82 -12.64
CA ASP A 159 9.17 -20.88 -13.88
C ASP A 159 10.32 -19.88 -13.84
N ARG A 160 11.55 -20.39 -13.87
CA ARG A 160 12.78 -19.58 -13.85
C ARG A 160 13.29 -19.25 -15.25
N LYS A 161 12.69 -19.81 -16.31
CA LYS A 161 13.17 -19.71 -17.71
C LYS A 161 12.25 -18.87 -18.60
N GLY A 162 10.95 -18.88 -18.33
CA GLY A 162 9.95 -18.10 -19.05
C GLY A 162 9.93 -16.62 -18.64
N ASP A 163 9.28 -15.80 -19.46
CA ASP A 163 9.04 -14.39 -19.15
C ASP A 163 8.09 -14.25 -17.95
N TYR A 164 8.10 -13.08 -17.33
CA TYR A 164 7.05 -12.71 -16.39
C TYR A 164 5.76 -12.40 -17.14
N ILE A 165 4.62 -12.61 -16.49
CA ILE A 165 3.29 -12.30 -17.03
C ILE A 165 2.71 -11.14 -16.22
N ALA A 166 2.11 -10.20 -16.92
CA ALA A 166 1.22 -9.18 -16.36
C ALA A 166 -0.11 -9.22 -17.11
N ARG A 167 -1.21 -9.21 -16.34
CA ARG A 167 -2.59 -9.14 -16.82
C ARG A 167 -2.87 -7.84 -17.58
N ASP A 168 -4.02 -7.77 -18.24
CA ASP A 168 -4.51 -6.54 -18.83
C ASP A 168 -4.74 -5.47 -17.74
N MET A 169 -4.43 -4.22 -18.07
CA MET A 169 -4.52 -3.08 -17.17
C MET A 169 -5.34 -1.98 -17.83
N VAL A 170 -6.38 -1.55 -17.13
CA VAL A 170 -7.22 -0.44 -17.53
C VAL A 170 -6.86 0.76 -16.67
N VAL A 171 -6.52 1.89 -17.27
CA VAL A 171 -6.13 3.08 -16.53
C VAL A 171 -7.25 4.09 -16.45
N THR A 172 -7.44 4.65 -15.25
CA THR A 172 -8.51 5.60 -14.95
C THR A 172 -8.31 6.98 -15.59
N GLU A 173 -7.15 7.22 -16.20
CA GLU A 173 -6.83 8.43 -16.93
C GLU A 173 -5.82 8.11 -18.04
N LYS A 174 -5.67 9.02 -19.01
CA LYS A 174 -4.82 8.82 -20.18
C LYS A 174 -3.36 8.57 -19.77
N LEU A 175 -2.82 7.44 -20.24
CA LEU A 175 -1.45 7.05 -19.93
C LEU A 175 -0.42 7.94 -20.64
N LYS A 176 0.59 8.41 -19.89
CA LYS A 176 1.80 9.01 -20.47
C LYS A 176 2.67 7.90 -21.09
N HIS A 177 3.32 8.18 -22.22
CA HIS A 177 4.15 7.20 -22.94
C HIS A 177 5.28 6.59 -22.06
N ASP A 178 5.86 7.40 -21.17
CA ASP A 178 6.93 6.94 -20.28
C ASP A 178 6.45 5.89 -19.26
N ILE A 179 5.19 5.96 -18.83
CA ILE A 179 4.59 4.97 -17.93
C ILE A 179 4.45 3.63 -18.65
N GLU A 180 3.97 3.63 -19.90
CA GLU A 180 3.82 2.39 -20.68
C GLU A 180 5.18 1.67 -20.83
N ARG A 181 6.22 2.44 -21.16
CA ARG A 181 7.59 1.94 -21.25
C ARG A 181 8.06 1.38 -19.91
N PHE A 182 7.82 2.08 -18.81
CA PHE A 182 8.20 1.64 -17.47
C PHE A 182 7.52 0.32 -17.06
N MET A 183 6.23 0.15 -17.38
CA MET A 183 5.50 -1.08 -17.07
C MET A 183 6.07 -2.32 -17.77
N ARG A 184 6.63 -2.14 -18.98
CA ARG A 184 7.28 -3.21 -19.77
C ARG A 184 8.76 -3.40 -19.42
N TRP A 185 9.37 -2.42 -18.76
CA TRP A 185 10.81 -2.33 -18.53
C TRP A 185 11.21 -2.91 -17.16
N ARG A 186 12.46 -3.37 -17.08
CA ARG A 186 13.11 -3.87 -15.85
C ARG A 186 14.58 -3.42 -15.80
N PRO A 187 15.12 -3.03 -14.64
CA PRO A 187 16.53 -2.68 -14.47
C PRO A 187 17.50 -3.77 -14.96
N GLU A 188 17.13 -5.04 -14.76
CA GLU A 188 17.91 -6.20 -15.18
C GLU A 188 18.15 -6.26 -16.69
N LEU A 189 17.26 -5.69 -17.51
CA LEU A 189 17.43 -5.68 -18.98
C LEU A 189 18.59 -4.78 -19.41
N LYS A 190 18.79 -3.66 -18.72
CA LYS A 190 19.84 -2.69 -19.04
C LYS A 190 21.22 -3.17 -18.58
N LEU A 191 21.26 -3.88 -17.45
CA LEU A 191 22.50 -4.29 -16.76
C LEU A 191 22.91 -5.75 -16.99
N ALA A 192 22.25 -6.43 -17.94
CA ALA A 192 22.57 -7.81 -18.24
C ALA A 192 23.84 -7.94 -19.08
N ARG A 193 24.73 -8.83 -18.63
CA ARG A 193 25.91 -9.28 -19.37
C ARG A 193 25.62 -10.52 -20.24
N SER A 194 24.38 -11.00 -20.25
CA SER A 194 23.91 -12.22 -20.92
C SER A 194 22.69 -11.91 -21.80
N ASN A 195 22.58 -12.61 -22.94
CA ASN A 195 21.49 -12.44 -23.91
C ASN A 195 20.11 -12.92 -23.44
N ARG A 196 20.00 -13.55 -22.25
CA ARG A 196 18.72 -14.09 -21.77
C ARG A 196 18.27 -13.46 -20.45
N VAL A 197 17.64 -12.30 -20.56
CA VAL A 197 16.92 -11.64 -19.47
C VAL A 197 15.43 -11.89 -19.62
N ARG A 198 14.78 -12.30 -18.53
CA ARG A 198 13.31 -12.47 -18.48
C ARG A 198 12.63 -11.11 -18.69
N LYS A 199 11.78 -11.02 -19.71
CA LYS A 199 10.98 -9.82 -20.01
C LYS A 199 9.67 -9.86 -19.22
N ILE A 200 8.93 -8.75 -19.22
CA ILE A 200 7.54 -8.72 -18.77
C ILE A 200 6.65 -8.74 -20.02
N ARG A 201 5.85 -9.80 -20.15
CA ARG A 201 4.76 -9.84 -21.12
C ARG A 201 3.56 -9.16 -20.49
N VAL A 202 3.45 -7.87 -20.76
CA VAL A 202 2.29 -7.07 -20.36
C VAL A 202 1.17 -7.32 -21.37
N GLY A 203 -0.04 -7.55 -20.85
CA GLY A 203 -1.27 -7.51 -21.61
C GLY A 203 -1.54 -6.14 -22.23
N GLN A 204 -2.80 -5.88 -22.55
CA GLN A 204 -3.24 -4.57 -23.01
C GLN A 204 -3.14 -3.56 -21.87
N ILE A 205 -2.68 -2.35 -22.20
CA ILE A 205 -2.81 -1.16 -21.34
C ILE A 205 -3.68 -0.19 -22.12
N VAL A 206 -4.91 0.02 -21.67
CA VAL A 206 -5.87 0.92 -22.32
C VAL A 206 -6.56 1.81 -21.30
N SER A 207 -7.16 2.90 -21.76
CA SER A 207 -7.94 3.78 -20.90
C SER A 207 -9.28 3.15 -20.51
N VAL A 208 -9.88 3.62 -19.40
CA VAL A 208 -11.21 3.18 -18.96
C VAL A 208 -12.29 3.46 -20.00
N GLU A 209 -12.12 4.51 -20.81
CA GLU A 209 -13.02 4.88 -21.91
C GLU A 209 -12.90 3.96 -23.14
N GLU A 210 -11.75 3.30 -23.32
CA GLU A 210 -11.50 2.37 -24.41
C GLU A 210 -11.84 0.91 -24.05
N TRP A 211 -12.01 0.61 -22.77
CA TRP A 211 -12.36 -0.71 -22.30
C TRP A 211 -13.89 -0.90 -22.34
N ASP A 212 -14.35 -2.00 -22.95
CA ASP A 212 -15.77 -2.35 -23.04
C ASP A 212 -16.27 -2.89 -21.68
N PHE A 213 -16.48 -1.99 -20.74
CA PHE A 213 -17.13 -2.32 -19.47
C PHE A 213 -18.63 -2.54 -19.70
N PRO A 214 -19.21 -3.53 -19.02
CA PRO A 214 -20.66 -3.70 -19.03
C PRO A 214 -21.43 -2.57 -18.32
N TRP A 215 -20.73 -1.66 -17.65
CA TRP A 215 -21.27 -0.58 -16.81
C TRP A 215 -20.48 0.71 -17.02
N GLU A 216 -21.08 1.84 -16.68
CA GLU A 216 -20.35 3.11 -16.60
C GLU A 216 -19.52 3.14 -15.31
N VAL A 217 -18.21 2.98 -15.45
CA VAL A 217 -17.25 3.09 -14.32
C VAL A 217 -16.52 4.42 -14.41
N LYS A 218 -16.76 5.29 -13.41
CA LYS A 218 -16.05 6.57 -13.27
C LYS A 218 -15.15 6.53 -12.05
N ALA A 219 -13.89 6.92 -12.24
CA ALA A 219 -12.92 7.02 -11.17
C ALA A 219 -12.61 8.49 -10.88
N TYR A 220 -12.55 8.85 -9.60
CA TYR A 220 -12.26 10.19 -9.15
C TYR A 220 -11.11 10.15 -8.15
N PRO A 221 -10.01 10.88 -8.38
CA PRO A 221 -8.94 10.98 -7.40
C PRO A 221 -9.47 11.45 -6.04
N VAL A 222 -8.92 10.87 -4.96
CA VAL A 222 -9.19 11.27 -3.58
C VAL A 222 -7.88 11.56 -2.86
N ASP A 223 -7.97 12.36 -1.80
CA ASP A 223 -6.87 12.61 -0.87
C ASP A 223 -6.71 11.41 0.06
N HIS A 224 -5.50 10.87 0.13
CA HIS A 224 -5.09 9.80 1.03
C HIS A 224 -3.57 9.87 1.23
N SER A 225 -3.02 9.10 2.18
CA SER A 225 -1.59 9.14 2.52
C SER A 225 -0.66 8.66 1.40
N ILE A 226 -1.18 7.94 0.40
CA ILE A 226 -0.44 7.53 -0.79
C ILE A 226 -1.08 8.13 -2.04
N TYR A 227 -0.24 8.59 -2.97
CA TYR A 227 -0.71 9.13 -4.24
C TYR A 227 -1.32 8.06 -5.15
N GLY A 228 -2.22 8.50 -6.03
CA GLY A 228 -2.94 7.64 -6.95
C GLY A 228 -4.22 7.03 -6.38
N ALA A 229 -4.62 7.39 -5.16
CA ALA A 229 -5.88 6.96 -4.58
C ALA A 229 -7.09 7.51 -5.36
N VAL A 230 -8.07 6.65 -5.61
CA VAL A 230 -9.31 6.98 -6.30
C VAL A 230 -10.52 6.39 -5.58
N GLY A 231 -11.63 7.13 -5.59
CA GLY A 231 -12.98 6.61 -5.35
C GLY A 231 -13.66 6.29 -6.69
N TYR A 232 -14.61 5.37 -6.68
CA TYR A 232 -15.35 4.93 -7.86
C TYR A 232 -16.83 5.26 -7.76
N VAL A 233 -17.44 5.63 -8.88
CA VAL A 233 -18.89 5.70 -9.08
C VAL A 233 -19.26 4.75 -10.21
N ILE A 234 -20.17 3.82 -9.96
CA ILE A 234 -20.61 2.78 -10.90
C ILE A 234 -22.07 3.01 -11.24
N ASP A 235 -22.36 3.24 -12.52
CA ASP A 235 -23.66 3.57 -13.11
C ASP A 235 -24.40 4.74 -12.43
N GLY A 236 -23.69 5.56 -11.65
CA GLY A 236 -24.30 6.57 -10.77
C GLY A 236 -25.07 6.00 -9.57
N VAL A 237 -25.15 4.68 -9.43
CA VAL A 237 -25.91 3.98 -8.38
C VAL A 237 -25.05 3.71 -7.15
N ILE A 238 -23.81 3.24 -7.37
CA ILE A 238 -22.90 2.86 -6.28
C ILE A 238 -21.73 3.83 -6.26
N ALA A 239 -21.47 4.45 -5.11
CA ALA A 239 -20.25 5.18 -4.82
C ALA A 239 -19.39 4.37 -3.84
N TYR A 240 -18.14 4.10 -4.20
CA TYR A 240 -17.15 3.46 -3.34
C TYR A 240 -16.01 4.44 -3.04
N THR A 241 -15.77 4.72 -1.77
CA THR A 241 -14.79 5.74 -1.38
C THR A 241 -13.34 5.28 -1.51
N GLY A 242 -13.09 3.97 -1.42
CA GLY A 242 -11.77 3.48 -1.00
C GLY A 242 -11.40 4.09 0.36
N ASP A 243 -10.10 4.25 0.59
CA ASP A 243 -9.60 5.01 1.72
C ASP A 243 -9.39 6.47 1.33
N PHE A 244 -9.77 7.37 2.23
CA PHE A 244 -9.71 8.80 1.93
C PHE A 244 -9.63 9.66 3.19
N ARG A 245 -9.27 10.92 3.00
CA ARG A 245 -9.32 11.96 4.02
C ARG A 245 -9.72 13.33 3.45
N LEU A 246 -9.84 14.31 4.35
CA LEU A 246 -10.21 15.70 4.02
C LEU A 246 -9.22 16.75 4.54
N HIS A 247 -8.12 16.33 5.16
CA HIS A 247 -7.16 17.20 5.84
C HIS A 247 -5.74 17.16 5.25
N GLY A 248 -5.49 16.45 4.14
CA GLY A 248 -4.23 16.53 3.40
C GLY A 248 -4.17 17.71 2.43
N GLU A 249 -3.06 17.81 1.69
CA GLU A 249 -2.84 18.84 0.67
C GLU A 249 -3.79 18.65 -0.52
N ARG A 250 -4.17 17.40 -0.83
CA ARG A 250 -5.01 17.03 -1.98
C ARG A 250 -6.51 16.99 -1.69
N ARG A 251 -6.99 17.47 -0.52
CA ARG A 251 -8.40 17.45 -0.09
C ARG A 251 -9.44 17.96 -1.11
N ALA A 252 -9.03 18.82 -2.05
CA ALA A 252 -9.88 19.30 -3.14
C ALA A 252 -10.33 18.17 -4.08
N LEU A 253 -9.51 17.12 -4.24
CA LEU A 253 -9.82 15.93 -5.03
C LEU A 253 -10.97 15.14 -4.38
N THR A 254 -10.88 14.86 -3.08
CA THR A 254 -11.98 14.25 -2.31
C THR A 254 -13.27 15.07 -2.40
N LYS A 255 -13.19 16.41 -2.32
CA LYS A 255 -14.37 17.28 -2.50
C LYS A 255 -15.01 17.14 -3.88
N LYS A 256 -14.23 16.91 -4.93
CA LYS A 256 -14.74 16.62 -6.27
C LYS A 256 -15.44 15.26 -6.30
N PHE A 257 -14.83 14.21 -5.77
CA PHE A 257 -15.48 12.90 -5.65
C PHE A 257 -16.82 12.99 -4.91
N ILE A 258 -16.88 13.67 -3.77
CA ILE A 258 -18.12 13.87 -2.99
C ILE A 258 -19.23 14.53 -3.84
N LYS A 259 -18.87 15.53 -4.66
CA LYS A 259 -19.83 16.20 -5.54
C LYS A 259 -20.39 15.26 -6.60
N GLU A 260 -19.56 14.38 -7.12
CA GLU A 260 -19.89 13.46 -8.23
C GLU A 260 -20.63 12.21 -7.73
N ALA A 261 -20.35 11.79 -6.50
CA ALA A 261 -21.07 10.72 -5.80
C ALA A 261 -22.44 11.18 -5.26
N LYS A 262 -22.79 12.47 -5.38
CA LYS A 262 -24.02 13.02 -4.82
C LYS A 262 -25.26 12.28 -5.36
N ASN A 263 -26.15 11.90 -4.43
CA ASN A 263 -27.36 11.12 -4.66
C ASN A 263 -27.12 9.69 -5.20
N ALA A 264 -25.93 9.12 -5.02
CA ALA A 264 -25.72 7.70 -5.27
C ALA A 264 -26.61 6.88 -4.33
N SER A 265 -27.34 5.89 -4.85
CA SER A 265 -28.24 5.07 -4.02
C SER A 265 -27.49 4.30 -2.92
N VAL A 266 -26.27 3.84 -3.17
CA VAL A 266 -25.45 3.17 -2.17
C VAL A 266 -24.09 3.83 -2.06
N LEU A 267 -23.71 4.22 -0.84
CA LEU A 267 -22.36 4.61 -0.50
C LEU A 267 -21.68 3.49 0.28
N ILE A 268 -20.63 2.92 -0.29
CA ILE A 268 -19.74 1.97 0.38
C ILE A 268 -18.51 2.75 0.86
N THR A 269 -18.29 2.81 2.17
CA THR A 269 -17.28 3.72 2.74
C THR A 269 -16.48 3.12 3.90
N GLU A 270 -15.23 3.57 4.02
CA GLU A 270 -14.34 3.18 5.12
C GLU A 270 -14.80 3.73 6.48
N GLY A 271 -14.28 3.15 7.56
CA GLY A 271 -14.54 3.62 8.92
C GLY A 271 -13.36 3.41 9.86
N THR A 272 -12.13 3.57 9.35
CA THR A 272 -10.89 3.17 10.02
C THR A 272 -10.68 3.88 11.36
N ARG A 273 -11.05 5.16 11.44
CA ARG A 273 -10.82 6.00 12.62
C ARG A 273 -12.01 6.12 13.56
N ILE A 274 -13.07 5.34 13.34
CA ILE A 274 -14.28 5.42 14.17
C ILE A 274 -13.98 5.12 15.63
N ASN A 275 -13.05 4.24 15.97
CA ASN A 275 -12.76 3.94 17.38
C ASN A 275 -11.76 4.90 18.04
N ARG A 276 -11.21 5.87 17.30
CA ARG A 276 -10.15 6.75 17.82
C ARG A 276 -10.73 8.07 18.30
N GLU A 277 -10.45 8.41 19.56
CA GLU A 277 -10.69 9.76 20.13
C GLU A 277 -9.53 10.70 19.78
N ASP A 278 -9.23 10.81 18.48
CA ASP A 278 -8.11 11.61 18.00
C ASP A 278 -8.56 12.88 17.31
N PHE A 279 -8.01 14.00 17.78
CA PHE A 279 -8.03 15.26 17.07
C PHE A 279 -7.22 15.13 15.77
N ASN A 280 -7.69 15.78 14.70
CA ASN A 280 -6.96 15.83 13.44
C ASN A 280 -5.70 16.68 13.60
N VAL A 281 -4.56 16.03 13.78
CA VAL A 281 -3.24 16.66 13.56
C VAL A 281 -3.12 16.92 12.06
N SER A 282 -2.94 18.19 11.68
CA SER A 282 -2.66 18.56 10.28
C SER A 282 -1.18 18.35 9.94
N GLU A 283 -0.86 18.13 8.66
CA GLU A 283 0.54 18.06 8.22
C GLU A 283 1.33 19.34 8.55
N ASP A 284 0.68 20.51 8.55
CA ASP A 284 1.31 21.78 8.97
C ASP A 284 1.74 21.74 10.45
N GLU A 285 0.92 21.15 11.31
CA GLU A 285 1.25 21.00 12.74
C GLU A 285 2.43 20.03 12.92
N VAL A 286 2.46 18.95 12.13
CA VAL A 286 3.61 18.05 12.13
C VAL A 286 4.88 18.74 11.66
N TYR A 287 4.79 19.57 10.61
CA TYR A 287 5.94 20.35 10.13
C TYR A 287 6.52 21.23 11.24
N GLU A 288 5.69 22.01 11.93
CA GLU A 288 6.16 22.91 13.00
C GLU A 288 6.77 22.14 14.17
N ASN A 289 6.11 21.05 14.61
CA ASN A 289 6.61 20.21 15.71
C ASN A 289 7.94 19.53 15.35
N ALA A 290 8.02 18.90 14.18
CA ALA A 290 9.23 18.22 13.74
C ALA A 290 10.36 19.21 13.48
N LEU A 291 10.07 20.40 12.94
CA LEU A 291 11.06 21.44 12.74
C LEU A 291 11.69 21.88 14.06
N GLY A 292 10.88 22.20 15.08
CA GLY A 292 11.40 22.64 16.37
C GLY A 292 12.35 21.62 16.99
N ILE A 293 12.01 20.34 16.90
CA ILE A 293 12.86 19.23 17.35
C ILE A 293 14.19 19.19 16.57
N VAL A 294 14.14 19.33 15.24
CA VAL A 294 15.35 19.27 14.39
C VAL A 294 16.24 20.51 14.54
N GLU A 295 15.68 21.68 14.82
CA GLU A 295 16.43 22.91 15.09
C GLU A 295 17.24 22.82 16.39
N GLU A 296 16.73 22.12 17.40
CA GLU A 296 17.42 21.90 18.69
C GLU A 296 18.34 20.67 18.69
N ALA A 297 18.21 19.79 17.69
CA ALA A 297 18.96 18.54 17.61
C ALA A 297 20.46 18.76 17.43
N ASN A 298 21.26 18.18 18.34
CA ASN A 298 22.71 18.07 18.21
C ASN A 298 23.08 16.70 17.63
N GLY A 299 23.95 16.67 16.61
CA GLY A 299 24.35 15.42 15.96
C GLY A 299 23.30 14.88 14.97
N LEU A 300 23.29 13.55 14.78
CA LEU A 300 22.48 12.88 13.76
C LEU A 300 20.99 12.99 14.06
N VAL A 301 20.18 13.25 13.03
CA VAL A 301 18.73 13.09 13.10
C VAL A 301 18.32 11.87 12.29
N VAL A 302 17.46 11.04 12.86
CA VAL A 302 16.77 9.95 12.16
C VAL A 302 15.27 10.25 12.17
N ALA A 303 14.65 10.28 11.00
CA ALA A 303 13.22 10.49 10.83
C ALA A 303 12.57 9.20 10.31
N ASP A 304 11.81 8.51 11.15
CA ASP A 304 11.11 7.28 10.78
C ASP A 304 9.72 7.62 10.22
N PHE A 305 9.66 7.69 8.90
CA PHE A 305 8.43 7.71 8.12
C PHE A 305 8.65 6.95 6.82
N SER A 306 7.57 6.50 6.18
CA SER A 306 7.70 5.90 4.84
C SER A 306 7.71 7.00 3.78
N PRO A 307 8.69 7.04 2.84
CA PRO A 307 8.67 7.97 1.70
C PRO A 307 7.49 7.77 0.74
N ARG A 308 6.67 6.74 0.95
CA ARG A 308 5.36 6.55 0.32
C ARG A 308 4.33 7.56 0.82
N ASN A 309 4.48 8.06 2.06
CA ASN A 309 3.80 9.25 2.53
C ASN A 309 4.54 10.47 1.97
N PHE A 310 4.03 10.96 0.84
CA PHE A 310 4.66 12.05 0.11
C PHE A 310 4.65 13.36 0.89
N GLU A 311 3.56 13.68 1.57
CA GLU A 311 3.46 14.91 2.36
C GLU A 311 4.51 14.92 3.48
N ARG A 312 4.79 13.74 4.06
CA ARG A 312 5.87 13.62 5.05
C ARG A 312 7.26 13.76 4.45
N LEU A 313 7.49 13.21 3.25
CA LEU A 313 8.74 13.42 2.52
C LEU A 313 8.98 14.91 2.25
N GLU A 314 7.98 15.63 1.76
CA GLU A 314 8.11 17.08 1.50
C GLU A 314 8.28 17.89 2.77
N THR A 315 7.61 17.49 3.86
CA THR A 315 7.81 18.07 5.20
C THR A 315 9.28 17.98 5.61
N PHE A 316 9.88 16.79 5.55
CA PHE A 316 11.29 16.63 5.93
C PHE A 316 12.28 17.23 4.94
N LYS A 317 11.94 17.35 3.64
CA LYS A 317 12.74 18.14 2.69
C LYS A 317 12.76 19.63 3.05
N LYS A 318 11.59 20.20 3.41
CA LYS A 318 11.48 21.59 3.86
C LYS A 318 12.28 21.81 5.15
N ILE A 319 12.20 20.88 6.11
CA ILE A 319 12.96 20.92 7.36
C ILE A 319 14.47 20.87 7.06
N ALA A 320 14.92 19.86 6.29
CA ALA A 320 16.33 19.70 5.91
C ALA A 320 16.90 20.99 5.29
N LYS A 321 16.17 21.58 4.33
CA LYS A 321 16.55 22.86 3.71
C LYS A 321 16.63 24.01 4.71
N LYS A 322 15.69 24.11 5.66
CA LYS A 322 15.64 25.19 6.65
C LYS A 322 16.75 25.08 7.70
N THR A 323 17.10 23.85 8.09
CA THR A 323 18.14 23.58 9.09
C THR A 323 19.53 23.38 8.48
N GLY A 324 19.67 23.50 7.15
CA GLY A 324 20.94 23.28 6.44
C GLY A 324 21.43 21.83 6.44
N ARG A 325 20.54 20.88 6.74
CA ARG A 325 20.85 19.44 6.74
C ARG A 325 20.49 18.81 5.40
N GLU A 326 21.11 17.68 5.07
CA GLU A 326 20.78 16.87 3.91
C GLU A 326 19.85 15.71 4.30
N LEU A 327 18.70 15.59 3.63
CA LEU A 327 17.80 14.46 3.81
C LEU A 327 18.31 13.26 3.02
N VAL A 328 18.58 12.15 3.71
CA VAL A 328 19.11 10.91 3.13
C VAL A 328 18.02 9.85 3.11
N ILE A 329 17.72 9.30 1.93
CA ILE A 329 16.76 8.20 1.74
C ILE A 329 17.47 6.90 1.35
N THR A 330 16.77 5.77 1.44
CA THR A 330 17.32 4.49 0.98
C THR A 330 17.33 4.38 -0.54
N SER A 331 18.14 3.47 -1.10
CA SER A 331 18.11 3.16 -2.54
C SER A 331 16.74 2.65 -3.00
N LYS A 332 15.99 1.97 -2.11
CA LYS A 332 14.64 1.47 -2.39
C LYS A 332 13.65 2.62 -2.53
N ASP A 333 13.74 3.61 -1.65
CA ASP A 333 12.92 4.82 -1.72
C ASP A 333 13.28 5.64 -2.96
N ALA A 334 14.55 5.73 -3.32
CA ALA A 334 14.96 6.42 -4.54
C ALA A 334 14.36 5.78 -5.81
N TYR A 335 14.31 4.44 -5.88
CA TYR A 335 13.63 3.72 -6.97
C TYR A 335 12.13 4.02 -7.01
N PHE A 336 11.48 4.05 -5.83
CA PHE A 336 10.08 4.41 -5.71
C PHE A 336 9.80 5.84 -6.17
N LEU A 337 10.58 6.83 -5.71
CA LEU A 337 10.43 8.23 -6.09
C LEU A 337 10.70 8.47 -7.57
N HIS A 338 11.60 7.71 -8.18
CA HIS A 338 11.76 7.70 -9.63
C HIS A 338 10.48 7.25 -10.34
N ALA A 339 9.88 6.14 -9.90
CA ALA A 339 8.64 5.64 -10.49
C ALA A 339 7.50 6.67 -10.34
N LEU A 340 7.39 7.30 -9.18
CA LEU A 340 6.40 8.35 -8.93
C LEU A 340 6.63 9.59 -9.81
N THR A 341 7.89 9.96 -10.06
CA THR A 341 8.27 11.05 -10.96
C THR A 341 7.75 10.82 -12.38
N LEU A 342 7.76 9.56 -12.86
CA LEU A 342 7.23 9.22 -14.19
C LEU A 342 5.71 9.41 -14.29
N ALA A 343 4.97 9.11 -13.22
CA ALA A 343 3.53 9.28 -13.21
C ALA A 343 3.12 10.76 -13.06
N GLU A 344 3.65 11.45 -12.06
CA GLU A 344 3.22 12.80 -11.72
C GLU A 344 3.93 13.88 -12.56
N GLY A 345 5.11 13.58 -13.13
CA GLY A 345 5.92 14.55 -13.90
C GLY A 345 6.70 15.55 -13.05
N VAL A 346 6.83 15.28 -11.74
CA VAL A 346 7.55 16.12 -10.77
C VAL A 346 8.79 15.37 -10.29
N ASN A 347 9.96 16.02 -10.25
CA ASN A 347 11.20 15.39 -9.81
C ASN A 347 11.25 15.23 -8.28
N TYR A 348 10.85 14.07 -7.78
CA TYR A 348 10.81 13.81 -6.34
C TYR A 348 12.16 13.49 -5.71
N LEU A 349 13.20 13.28 -6.52
CA LEU A 349 14.58 13.07 -6.06
C LEU A 349 15.34 14.38 -5.85
N GLU A 350 14.74 15.52 -6.18
CA GLU A 350 15.32 16.82 -5.86
C GLU A 350 15.36 17.05 -4.34
N GLY A 351 16.50 17.51 -3.83
CA GLY A 351 16.70 17.84 -2.43
C GLY A 351 16.93 16.64 -1.50
N VAL A 352 17.26 15.46 -2.04
CA VAL A 352 17.63 14.27 -1.24
C VAL A 352 18.98 13.69 -1.65
N ARG A 353 19.62 12.98 -0.71
CA ARG A 353 20.77 12.10 -0.91
C ARG A 353 20.33 10.63 -0.81
N ILE A 354 21.12 9.71 -1.35
CA ILE A 354 20.82 8.27 -1.38
C ILE A 354 21.89 7.51 -0.59
N TYR A 355 21.47 6.85 0.49
CA TYR A 355 22.36 6.04 1.32
C TYR A 355 22.93 4.84 0.55
N GLU A 356 24.26 4.69 0.56
CA GLU A 356 24.96 3.54 0.00
C GLU A 356 24.94 2.34 0.96
N ASN A 357 24.23 1.29 0.58
CA ASN A 357 24.23 0.02 1.31
C ASN A 357 25.53 -0.77 1.10
N LEU A 358 26.20 -1.14 2.19
CA LEU A 358 27.37 -2.02 2.14
C LEU A 358 26.93 -3.48 1.91
N LYS A 359 27.01 -3.95 0.65
CA LYS A 359 26.60 -5.31 0.23
C LYS A 359 27.64 -5.94 -0.69
N ALA A 360 27.87 -7.24 -0.52
CA ALA A 360 28.76 -8.01 -1.40
C ALA A 360 28.19 -8.17 -2.81
N ASP A 361 26.87 -8.35 -2.95
CA ASP A 361 26.18 -8.47 -4.25
C ASP A 361 24.93 -7.58 -4.28
N PRO A 362 25.05 -6.32 -4.74
CA PRO A 362 23.91 -5.42 -4.89
C PRO A 362 22.94 -5.91 -5.95
N ARG A 363 21.64 -5.73 -5.72
CA ARG A 363 20.63 -6.10 -6.72
C ARG A 363 20.76 -5.19 -7.95
N LYS A 364 20.31 -5.70 -9.10
CA LYS A 364 20.37 -4.95 -10.37
C LYS A 364 19.61 -3.63 -10.32
N TRP A 365 18.48 -3.56 -9.62
CA TRP A 365 17.77 -2.30 -9.44
C TRP A 365 18.54 -1.30 -8.56
N GLU A 366 19.29 -1.77 -7.54
CA GLU A 366 20.16 -0.92 -6.71
C GLU A 366 21.31 -0.34 -7.56
N LEU A 367 21.96 -1.19 -8.35
CA LEU A 367 23.00 -0.75 -9.28
C LEU A 367 22.48 0.27 -10.28
N TRP A 368 21.26 0.07 -10.79
CA TRP A 368 20.64 1.01 -11.72
C TRP A 368 20.35 2.36 -11.06
N VAL A 369 19.92 2.38 -9.79
CA VAL A 369 19.73 3.64 -9.03
C VAL A 369 21.04 4.42 -8.98
N PHE A 370 22.15 3.79 -8.63
CA PHE A 370 23.45 4.49 -8.54
C PHE A 370 24.12 4.76 -9.90
N GLU A 371 23.81 4.00 -10.95
CA GLU A 371 24.23 4.34 -12.33
C GLU A 371 23.54 5.63 -12.81
N ARG A 372 22.28 5.84 -12.38
CA ARG A 372 21.45 6.97 -12.81
C ARG A 372 21.57 8.20 -11.92
N TYR A 373 21.71 7.99 -10.61
CA TYR A 373 21.68 9.02 -9.56
C TYR A 373 22.93 8.95 -8.67
N GLY A 374 24.07 8.55 -9.24
CA GLY A 374 25.32 8.37 -8.50
C GLY A 374 25.83 9.66 -7.85
N GLU A 375 25.46 10.81 -8.39
CA GLU A 375 25.73 12.14 -7.83
C GLU A 375 25.00 12.40 -6.50
N LEU A 376 23.87 11.71 -6.24
CA LEU A 376 23.12 11.81 -4.99
C LEU A 376 23.64 10.87 -3.91
N LYS A 377 24.60 9.99 -4.22
CA LYS A 377 25.11 8.97 -3.31
C LYS A 377 25.78 9.59 -2.09
N VAL A 378 25.48 9.07 -0.91
CA VAL A 378 26.22 9.35 0.32
C VAL A 378 26.62 8.04 0.99
N THR A 379 27.87 7.95 1.42
CA THR A 379 28.42 6.76 2.07
C THR A 379 28.22 6.83 3.59
N PRO A 380 28.21 5.68 4.30
CA PRO A 380 28.13 5.67 5.77
C PRO A 380 29.33 6.40 6.42
N GLY A 381 30.49 6.39 5.76
CA GLY A 381 31.69 7.11 6.21
C GLY A 381 31.52 8.62 6.18
N GLU A 382 30.96 9.18 5.11
CA GLU A 382 30.65 10.62 5.02
C GLU A 382 29.64 11.05 6.10
N ILE A 383 28.63 10.20 6.39
CA ILE A 383 27.66 10.48 7.46
C ILE A 383 28.33 10.42 8.83
N ARG A 384 29.23 9.45 9.06
CA ARG A 384 29.99 9.33 10.32
C ARG A 384 30.88 10.53 10.61
N GLU A 385 31.49 11.10 9.58
CA GLU A 385 32.43 12.23 9.72
C GLU A 385 31.72 13.54 10.12
N SER A 386 30.46 13.73 9.73
CA SER A 386 29.69 14.94 10.04
C SER A 386 28.19 14.64 10.24
N PRO A 387 27.83 13.86 11.28
CA PRO A 387 26.46 13.37 11.49
C PRO A 387 25.43 14.50 11.64
N GLU A 388 25.84 15.65 12.18
CA GLU A 388 25.04 16.86 12.33
C GLU A 388 24.53 17.46 11.01
N ASN A 389 25.13 17.10 9.88
CA ASN A 389 24.70 17.58 8.57
C ASN A 389 23.55 16.77 7.99
N TYR A 390 23.10 15.68 8.62
CA TYR A 390 22.19 14.73 7.98
C TYR A 390 20.89 14.51 8.77
N ILE A 391 19.83 14.22 8.00
CA ILE A 391 18.58 13.62 8.46
C ILE A 391 18.44 12.28 7.72
N LEU A 392 18.47 11.15 8.41
CA LEU A 392 18.30 9.83 7.79
C LEU A 392 16.82 9.41 7.83
N CYS A 393 16.25 9.12 6.66
CA CYS A 393 14.92 8.55 6.53
C CYS A 393 14.99 7.02 6.68
N PHE A 394 15.20 6.56 7.92
CA PHE A 394 15.34 5.14 8.26
C PHE A 394 14.15 4.63 9.05
N SER A 395 13.70 3.43 8.70
CA SER A 395 12.70 2.68 9.45
C SER A 395 13.34 1.70 10.43
N PHE A 396 12.53 1.01 11.23
CA PHE A 396 12.97 -0.12 12.06
C PHE A 396 13.88 -1.13 11.33
N TYR A 397 13.60 -1.42 10.05
CA TYR A 397 14.39 -2.38 9.26
C TYR A 397 15.77 -1.88 8.84
N ASP A 398 15.99 -0.57 8.93
CA ASP A 398 17.23 0.09 8.53
C ASP A 398 18.16 0.33 9.73
N MET A 399 17.72 0.05 10.96
CA MET A 399 18.54 0.20 12.18
C MET A 399 19.92 -0.48 12.10
N PRO A 400 20.11 -1.65 11.45
CA PRO A 400 21.44 -2.22 11.28
C PRO A 400 22.44 -1.30 10.55
N HIS A 401 21.97 -0.42 9.66
CA HIS A 401 22.83 0.56 8.97
C HIS A 401 23.44 1.60 9.91
N LEU A 402 22.87 1.81 11.10
CA LEU A 402 23.47 2.68 12.11
C LEU A 402 24.79 2.12 12.65
N LEU A 403 25.06 0.82 12.52
CA LEU A 403 26.37 0.24 12.84
C LEU A 403 27.47 0.63 11.83
N ASP A 404 27.07 0.97 10.60
CA ASP A 404 28.00 1.50 9.60
C ASP A 404 28.28 2.98 9.83
N VAL A 405 27.32 3.71 10.41
CA VAL A 405 27.45 5.14 10.73
C VAL A 405 28.13 5.34 12.09
N MET A 406 27.78 4.55 13.11
CA MET A 406 28.21 4.67 14.51
C MET A 406 27.95 6.06 15.14
N PRO A 407 26.69 6.53 15.19
CA PRO A 407 26.37 7.81 15.82
C PRO A 407 26.63 7.77 17.34
N SER A 408 27.04 8.91 17.91
CA SER A 408 27.27 9.10 19.33
C SER A 408 26.14 9.94 19.96
N GLY A 409 24.92 9.39 19.92
CA GLY A 409 23.69 10.11 20.23
C GLY A 409 23.10 10.81 19.02
N GLY A 410 22.05 11.59 19.27
CA GLY A 410 21.27 12.28 18.24
C GLY A 410 19.79 12.28 18.57
N VAL A 411 18.97 12.59 17.58
CA VAL A 411 17.51 12.62 17.72
C VAL A 411 16.87 11.59 16.78
N TYR A 412 15.90 10.85 17.30
CA TYR A 412 15.04 9.96 16.53
C TYR A 412 13.59 10.45 16.61
N ILE A 413 13.00 10.74 15.45
CA ILE A 413 11.62 11.22 15.32
C ILE A 413 10.78 10.11 14.69
N TYR A 414 9.86 9.55 15.48
CA TYR A 414 8.86 8.62 14.95
C TYR A 414 7.69 9.41 14.37
N SER A 415 7.46 9.22 13.07
CA SER A 415 6.57 10.05 12.26
C SER A 415 5.68 9.18 11.37
N SER A 416 5.24 8.04 11.90
CA SER A 416 4.45 7.03 11.20
C SER A 416 3.23 6.60 12.04
N SER A 417 2.41 5.68 11.53
CA SER A 417 1.19 5.21 12.19
C SER A 417 1.48 4.41 13.45
N GLU A 418 0.62 4.52 14.46
CA GLU A 418 0.76 3.82 15.75
C GLU A 418 0.78 2.28 15.62
N ALA A 419 1.28 1.61 16.66
CA ALA A 419 1.22 0.15 16.80
C ALA A 419 -0.10 -0.30 17.41
N PHE A 420 -0.73 -1.31 16.80
CA PHE A 420 -2.03 -1.86 17.20
C PHE A 420 -1.98 -3.34 17.61
N THR A 421 -0.84 -4.03 17.48
CA THR A 421 -0.70 -5.46 17.84
C THR A 421 0.44 -5.75 18.83
N GLU A 422 0.35 -6.86 19.58
CA GLU A 422 1.41 -7.31 20.52
C GLU A 422 2.76 -7.54 19.81
N GLU A 423 2.75 -8.04 18.58
CA GLU A 423 3.96 -8.21 17.76
C GLU A 423 4.60 -6.86 17.42
N GLN A 424 3.78 -5.87 17.07
CA GLN A 424 4.26 -4.51 16.86
C GLN A 424 4.86 -3.97 18.16
N VAL A 425 4.27 -4.24 19.33
CA VAL A 425 4.85 -3.89 20.64
C VAL A 425 6.26 -4.49 20.82
N PHE A 426 6.48 -5.77 20.51
CA PHE A 426 7.83 -6.36 20.58
C PHE A 426 8.81 -5.75 19.57
N SER A 427 8.33 -5.38 18.39
CA SER A 427 9.14 -4.66 17.39
C SER A 427 9.56 -3.28 17.89
N PHE A 428 8.67 -2.56 18.58
CA PHE A 428 8.98 -1.29 19.25
C PHE A 428 9.96 -1.45 20.41
N LEU A 429 9.89 -2.55 21.17
CA LEU A 429 10.90 -2.86 22.18
C LEU A 429 12.29 -3.10 21.57
N ARG A 430 12.35 -3.82 20.45
CA ARG A 430 13.61 -4.01 19.71
C ARG A 430 14.14 -2.68 19.16
N LEU A 431 13.26 -1.87 18.57
CA LEU A 431 13.60 -0.52 18.12
C LEU A 431 14.15 0.31 19.29
N TRP A 432 13.44 0.34 20.42
CA TRP A 432 13.87 1.07 21.60
C TRP A 432 15.28 0.66 22.06
N ASN A 433 15.59 -0.64 22.08
CA ASN A 433 16.94 -1.11 22.42
C ASN A 433 18.01 -0.59 21.46
N TRP A 434 17.74 -0.52 20.16
CA TRP A 434 18.64 0.12 19.19
C TRP A 434 18.83 1.60 19.49
N LEU A 435 17.74 2.33 19.73
CA LEU A 435 17.79 3.77 20.01
C LEU A 435 18.56 4.07 21.30
N GLN A 436 18.33 3.29 22.35
CA GLN A 436 19.07 3.42 23.61
C GLN A 436 20.54 3.03 23.47
N HIS A 437 20.88 2.01 22.66
CA HIS A 437 22.26 1.61 22.41
C HIS A 437 23.11 2.75 21.84
N PHE A 438 22.54 3.51 20.90
CA PHE A 438 23.20 4.66 20.28
C PHE A 438 22.98 5.98 21.04
N GLY A 439 22.20 5.99 22.12
CA GLY A 439 21.96 7.19 22.93
C GLY A 439 21.05 8.24 22.26
N PHE A 440 20.10 7.81 21.43
CA PHE A 440 19.14 8.72 20.80
C PHE A 440 18.13 9.29 21.81
N GLU A 441 17.85 10.57 21.66
CA GLU A 441 16.66 11.20 22.20
C GLU A 441 15.46 10.89 21.29
N VAL A 442 14.38 10.36 21.84
CA VAL A 442 13.27 9.78 21.07
C VAL A 442 12.02 10.64 21.19
N TYR A 443 11.44 10.99 20.04
CA TYR A 443 10.20 11.74 19.91
C TYR A 443 9.14 10.94 19.14
N GLY A 444 7.87 11.13 19.49
CA GLY A 444 6.72 10.48 18.84
C GLY A 444 6.30 9.16 19.47
N PHE A 445 7.15 8.55 20.30
CA PHE A 445 6.75 7.49 21.22
C PHE A 445 7.75 7.37 22.39
N LYS A 446 7.33 6.68 23.44
CA LYS A 446 8.17 6.26 24.55
C LYS A 446 7.83 4.85 25.00
N VAL A 447 8.79 4.17 25.63
CA VAL A 447 8.55 2.87 26.26
C VAL A 447 8.43 3.05 27.77
N LEU A 448 7.30 2.65 28.34
CA LEU A 448 7.05 2.68 29.77
C LEU A 448 7.90 1.63 30.51
N ARG A 449 7.98 1.75 31.85
CA ARG A 449 8.75 0.81 32.70
C ARG A 449 8.30 -0.66 32.58
N ASP A 450 7.04 -0.88 32.19
CA ASP A 450 6.48 -2.21 31.97
C ASP A 450 6.68 -2.74 30.54
N GLY A 451 7.45 -2.02 29.71
CA GLY A 451 7.77 -2.39 28.34
C GLY A 451 6.70 -2.01 27.32
N ARG A 452 5.61 -1.32 27.71
CA ARG A 452 4.59 -0.91 26.75
C ARG A 452 4.99 0.39 26.02
N PRO A 453 4.95 0.41 24.68
CA PRO A 453 5.10 1.65 23.92
C PRO A 453 3.85 2.52 24.08
N VAL A 454 4.05 3.83 24.23
CA VAL A 454 3.01 4.85 24.25
C VAL A 454 3.38 5.88 23.20
N PHE A 455 2.47 6.12 22.27
CA PHE A 455 2.66 7.09 21.19
C PHE A 455 2.33 8.50 21.67
N GLU A 456 3.10 9.46 21.17
CA GLU A 456 2.94 10.87 21.46
C GLU A 456 2.32 11.57 20.26
N LYS A 457 1.38 12.48 20.52
CA LYS A 457 0.64 13.18 19.46
C LYS A 457 1.49 14.28 18.83
N GLY A 458 1.07 14.76 17.66
CA GLY A 458 1.65 15.93 16.99
C GLY A 458 2.75 15.64 15.97
N LEU A 459 3.24 14.39 15.88
CA LEU A 459 4.25 13.98 14.90
C LEU A 459 3.71 13.02 13.84
N HIS A 460 2.40 12.77 13.80
CA HIS A 460 1.76 11.93 12.79
C HIS A 460 0.39 12.52 12.44
N ALA A 461 0.08 12.52 11.14
CA ALA A 461 -1.24 12.86 10.62
C ALA A 461 -1.80 11.64 9.90
N SER A 462 -3.05 11.29 10.20
CA SER A 462 -3.65 10.06 9.68
C SER A 462 -3.97 10.16 8.18
N GLY A 463 -3.89 9.03 7.47
CA GLY A 463 -4.34 8.89 6.08
C GLY A 463 -5.86 8.82 5.89
N HIS A 464 -6.63 8.66 6.97
CA HIS A 464 -8.06 8.34 6.93
C HIS A 464 -8.94 9.45 7.50
N ALA A 465 -10.20 9.51 7.06
CA ALA A 465 -11.20 10.48 7.50
C ALA A 465 -11.53 10.33 9.00
N SER A 466 -11.67 11.47 9.69
CA SER A 466 -12.18 11.51 11.08
C SER A 466 -13.68 11.18 11.14
N ARG A 467 -14.23 10.97 12.35
CA ARG A 467 -15.69 10.81 12.55
C ARG A 467 -16.46 12.00 11.97
N GLU A 468 -15.98 13.22 12.24
CA GLU A 468 -16.60 14.46 11.79
C GLU A 468 -16.52 14.62 10.27
N ASP A 469 -15.39 14.21 9.67
CA ASP A 469 -15.22 14.20 8.22
C ASP A 469 -16.14 13.17 7.55
N LEU A 470 -16.26 11.95 8.11
CA LEU A 470 -17.16 10.91 7.62
C LEU A 470 -18.62 11.40 7.64
N ILE A 471 -19.07 12.01 8.75
CA ILE A 471 -20.42 12.60 8.84
C ILE A 471 -20.63 13.64 7.74
N ARG A 472 -19.70 14.59 7.59
CA ARG A 472 -19.79 15.63 6.55
C ARG A 472 -19.78 15.08 5.13
N VAL A 473 -19.06 13.99 4.88
CA VAL A 473 -18.98 13.34 3.58
C VAL A 473 -20.29 12.66 3.26
N ILE A 474 -20.77 11.81 4.18
CA ILE A 474 -22.00 11.05 4.02
C ILE A 474 -23.21 11.99 3.85
N ASP A 475 -23.30 13.05 4.65
CA ASP A 475 -24.36 14.07 4.53
C ASP A 475 -24.35 14.80 3.17
N LYS A 476 -23.18 14.98 2.56
CA LYS A 476 -23.05 15.66 1.26
C LYS A 476 -23.28 14.75 0.07
N VAL A 477 -22.88 13.50 0.20
CA VAL A 477 -23.20 12.44 -0.77
C VAL A 477 -24.70 12.18 -0.75
N ASP A 478 -25.33 12.22 0.44
CA ASP A 478 -26.75 11.95 0.67
C ASP A 478 -27.25 10.65 0.01
N PRO A 479 -26.68 9.48 0.39
CA PRO A 479 -27.05 8.20 -0.23
C PRO A 479 -28.31 7.60 0.38
N ASP A 480 -29.06 6.79 -0.36
CA ASP A 480 -30.21 6.06 0.19
C ASP A 480 -29.75 5.04 1.25
N TYR A 481 -28.68 4.31 0.94
CA TYR A 481 -28.07 3.31 1.81
C TYR A 481 -26.57 3.53 2.03
N ILE A 482 -26.09 3.19 3.22
CA ILE A 482 -24.69 3.24 3.62
C ILE A 482 -24.24 1.82 3.96
N ILE A 483 -23.19 1.34 3.30
CA ILE A 483 -22.53 0.07 3.63
C ILE A 483 -21.15 0.39 4.22
N PRO A 484 -20.99 0.32 5.55
CA PRO A 484 -19.68 0.50 6.17
C PRO A 484 -18.80 -0.72 5.92
N VAL A 485 -17.56 -0.47 5.52
CA VAL A 485 -16.50 -1.48 5.36
C VAL A 485 -15.21 -0.94 5.95
N HIS A 486 -14.16 -1.75 6.00
CA HIS A 486 -12.83 -1.32 6.44
C HIS A 486 -12.90 -0.63 7.82
N THR A 487 -13.62 -1.26 8.75
CA THR A 487 -13.89 -0.73 10.08
C THR A 487 -14.09 -1.86 11.06
N GLU A 488 -13.68 -1.66 12.31
CA GLU A 488 -13.95 -2.59 13.41
C GLU A 488 -15.24 -2.24 14.16
N ASN A 489 -15.89 -1.12 13.83
CA ASN A 489 -17.10 -0.66 14.53
C ASN A 489 -18.18 -0.17 13.55
N PRO A 490 -18.75 -1.07 12.74
CA PRO A 490 -19.79 -0.71 11.78
C PRO A 490 -21.09 -0.23 12.46
N GLU A 491 -21.36 -0.65 13.69
CA GLU A 491 -22.56 -0.26 14.46
C GLU A 491 -22.60 1.25 14.78
N TRP A 492 -21.44 1.92 14.84
CA TRP A 492 -21.38 3.38 14.97
C TRP A 492 -22.18 4.10 13.87
N PHE A 493 -22.15 3.58 12.63
CA PHE A 493 -22.87 4.19 11.52
C PHE A 493 -24.39 4.17 11.76
N LYS A 494 -24.96 3.08 12.30
CA LYS A 494 -26.39 3.04 12.65
C LYS A 494 -26.75 4.10 13.69
N GLY A 495 -25.88 4.32 14.67
CA GLY A 495 -26.05 5.37 15.67
C GLY A 495 -25.99 6.78 15.06
N ALA A 496 -25.12 7.00 14.07
CA ALA A 496 -24.91 8.30 13.44
C ALA A 496 -25.94 8.65 12.34
N PHE A 497 -26.37 7.67 11.53
CA PHE A 497 -27.19 7.89 10.32
C PHE A 497 -28.55 7.19 10.34
N GLY A 498 -28.86 6.46 11.41
CA GLY A 498 -30.11 5.72 11.57
C GLY A 498 -30.06 4.30 11.00
N SER A 499 -30.78 3.37 11.64
CA SER A 499 -30.73 1.95 11.31
C SER A 499 -31.38 1.57 9.97
N GLU A 500 -32.26 2.42 9.44
CA GLU A 500 -32.94 2.15 8.16
C GLU A 500 -32.05 2.42 6.94
N ARG A 501 -31.12 3.38 7.04
CA ARG A 501 -30.18 3.73 5.96
C ARG A 501 -28.91 2.87 5.99
N VAL A 502 -28.54 2.30 7.13
CA VAL A 502 -27.25 1.63 7.30
C VAL A 502 -27.39 0.11 7.16
N VAL A 503 -26.76 -0.43 6.12
CA VAL A 503 -26.75 -1.86 5.82
C VAL A 503 -25.41 -2.44 6.28
N ILE A 504 -25.41 -3.05 7.46
CA ILE A 504 -24.25 -3.77 8.00
C ILE A 504 -24.30 -5.20 7.48
N LEU A 505 -23.24 -5.61 6.78
CA LEU A 505 -23.08 -6.95 6.22
C LEU A 505 -21.90 -7.65 6.91
N ASN A 506 -22.03 -8.93 7.20
CA ASN A 506 -20.91 -9.79 7.58
C ASN A 506 -20.16 -10.30 6.34
N ASN A 507 -18.94 -10.81 6.54
CA ASN A 507 -18.19 -11.48 5.47
C ASN A 507 -18.99 -12.69 4.94
N GLY A 508 -19.32 -12.66 3.65
CA GLY A 508 -20.14 -13.64 2.92
C GLY A 508 -21.59 -13.22 2.71
N GLU A 509 -22.05 -12.14 3.33
CA GLU A 509 -23.42 -11.63 3.16
C GLU A 509 -23.54 -10.69 1.95
N SER A 510 -24.78 -10.57 1.46
CA SER A 510 -25.13 -9.77 0.29
C SER A 510 -26.30 -8.84 0.57
N PHE A 511 -26.30 -7.70 -0.12
CA PHE A 511 -27.40 -6.74 -0.19
C PHE A 511 -27.83 -6.57 -1.65
N GLU A 512 -29.15 -6.58 -1.90
CA GLU A 512 -29.73 -6.32 -3.22
C GLU A 512 -30.44 -4.96 -3.20
N ILE A 513 -30.09 -4.12 -4.18
CA ILE A 513 -30.66 -2.77 -4.37
C ILE A 513 -31.99 -2.87 -5.11
#